data_AF-A0AA96IMK7-F1
#
_entry.id   AF-A0AA96IMK7-F1
#
_cell.length_a   1.000
_cell.length_b   1.000
_cell.length_c   1.000
_cell.angle_alpha   90.00
_cell.angle_beta   90.00
_cell.angle_gamma   90.00
#
_symmetry.space_group_name_H-M   'P 1'
#
loop_
_entity.id
_entity.type
_entity.pdbx_description
1 polymer ?
#
loop_
_entity_poly.entity_id
_entity_poly.type
_entity_poly.pdbx_seq_one_letter_code
_entity_poly.pdbx_strand_id
1 'polypeptide(L)'
;MENILNTNEEQNLVKLFKLKNIAYHETLKEYIFILHRVKNVKFDKKIEYKDIDLTTVLIDKNIDCNILQKNIIATYDFLYDLNEELKSKLDELYEISVFYDDYVKFNESEKSLFNNCYLIARYIEVLCTTDIYKSFIENDMKIFRKIDKELKTNLFFFLKKYFTSYK
;
A
#
# COMPACT_ATOMS: atom_id res chain seq x y z
N MET A 1 -23.19 22.74 -1.09
CA MET A 1 -22.20 23.55 -0.36
C MET A 1 -20.88 22.83 -0.47
N GLU A 2 -19.90 23.39 -1.18
CA GLU A 2 -18.51 22.95 -1.06
C GLU A 2 -18.05 23.24 0.37
N ASN A 3 -17.65 22.22 1.12
CA ASN A 3 -16.99 22.43 2.41
C ASN A 3 -15.64 23.06 2.12
N ILE A 4 -15.53 24.38 2.29
CA ILE A 4 -14.25 25.06 2.32
C ILE A 4 -13.48 24.46 3.50
N LEU A 5 -12.35 23.80 3.21
CA LEU A 5 -11.45 23.28 4.23
C LEU A 5 -10.83 24.47 4.95
N ASN A 6 -11.03 24.54 6.26
CA ASN A 6 -10.74 25.73 7.05
C ASN A 6 -9.36 25.68 7.71
N THR A 7 -8.72 24.51 7.78
CA THR A 7 -7.45 24.32 8.49
C THR A 7 -6.43 23.50 7.68
N ASN A 8 -5.13 23.64 8.01
CA ASN A 8 -4.07 22.82 7.40
C ASN A 8 -4.25 21.34 7.77
N GLU A 9 -4.76 21.09 8.97
CA GLU A 9 -5.00 19.78 9.54
C GLU A 9 -6.08 19.00 8.77
N GLU A 10 -7.17 19.68 8.40
CA GLU A 10 -8.18 19.13 7.48
C GLU A 10 -7.61 18.86 6.10
N GLN A 11 -6.78 19.77 5.57
CA GLN A 11 -6.14 19.60 4.26
C GLN A 11 -5.18 18.40 4.23
N ASN A 12 -4.45 18.13 5.31
CA ASN A 12 -3.57 16.96 5.41
C ASN A 12 -4.36 15.66 5.29
N LEU A 13 -5.50 15.57 5.97
CA LEU A 13 -6.38 14.40 5.87
C LEU A 13 -6.94 14.24 4.46
N VAL A 14 -7.40 15.33 3.84
CA VAL A 14 -7.91 15.29 2.46
C VAL A 14 -6.82 14.87 1.47
N LYS A 15 -5.58 15.35 1.63
CA LYS A 15 -4.44 14.91 0.81
C LYS A 15 -4.19 13.41 0.95
N LEU A 16 -4.22 12.89 2.16
CA LEU A 16 -4.11 11.45 2.42
C LEU A 16 -5.20 10.65 1.71
N PHE A 17 -6.46 11.06 1.80
CA PHE A 17 -7.56 10.33 1.15
C PHE A 17 -7.51 10.42 -0.38
N LYS A 18 -7.08 11.55 -0.95
CA LYS A 18 -6.80 11.65 -2.39
C LYS A 18 -5.71 10.67 -2.83
N LEU A 19 -4.63 10.57 -2.06
CA LEU A 19 -3.55 9.61 -2.35
C LEU A 19 -4.02 8.16 -2.18
N LYS A 20 -4.81 7.85 -1.14
CA LYS A 20 -5.45 6.53 -0.99
C LYS A 20 -6.29 6.18 -2.22
N ASN A 21 -7.06 7.14 -2.74
CA ASN A 21 -7.89 6.91 -3.91
C ASN A 21 -7.05 6.51 -5.13
N ILE A 22 -5.97 7.24 -5.43
CA ILE A 22 -5.04 6.93 -6.53
C ILE A 22 -4.38 5.57 -6.29
N ALA A 23 -3.75 5.38 -5.12
CA ALA A 23 -2.99 4.17 -4.82
C ALA A 23 -3.87 2.90 -4.84
N TYR A 24 -5.13 3.01 -4.40
CA TYR A 24 -6.03 1.87 -4.34
C TYR A 24 -6.78 1.60 -5.65
N HIS A 25 -7.37 2.62 -6.27
CA HIS A 25 -8.23 2.45 -7.45
C HIS A 25 -7.47 2.44 -8.77
N GLU A 26 -6.23 2.94 -8.80
CA GLU A 26 -5.37 2.91 -9.97
C GLU A 26 -4.27 1.85 -9.78
N THR A 27 -3.25 2.15 -8.98
CA THR A 27 -2.02 1.32 -8.88
C THR A 27 -2.30 -0.09 -8.35
N LEU A 28 -3.01 -0.22 -7.23
CA LEU A 28 -3.32 -1.53 -6.64
C LEU A 28 -4.25 -2.33 -7.55
N LYS A 29 -5.24 -1.69 -8.16
CA LYS A 29 -6.18 -2.33 -9.08
C LYS A 29 -5.45 -2.93 -10.29
N GLU A 30 -4.48 -2.20 -10.84
CA GLU A 30 -3.62 -2.67 -11.93
C GLU A 30 -2.73 -3.84 -11.50
N TYR A 31 -2.10 -3.75 -10.33
CA TYR A 31 -1.34 -4.89 -9.78
C TYR A 31 -2.21 -6.14 -9.61
N ILE A 32 -3.43 -6.01 -9.07
CA ILE A 32 -4.37 -7.12 -8.90
C ILE A 32 -4.72 -7.75 -10.25
N PHE A 33 -4.91 -6.93 -11.28
CA PHE A 33 -5.14 -7.43 -12.65
C PHE A 33 -3.96 -8.29 -13.13
N ILE A 34 -2.72 -7.84 -12.95
CA ILE A 34 -1.52 -8.61 -13.30
C ILE A 34 -1.44 -9.91 -12.49
N LEU A 35 -1.63 -9.82 -11.17
CA LEU A 35 -1.58 -10.97 -10.27
C LEU A 35 -2.57 -12.07 -10.67
N HIS A 36 -3.78 -11.70 -11.11
CA HIS A 36 -4.79 -12.65 -11.56
C HIS A 36 -4.44 -13.38 -12.85
N ARG A 37 -3.47 -12.91 -13.64
CA ARG A 37 -2.98 -13.61 -14.84
C ARG A 37 -2.04 -14.77 -14.50
N VAL A 38 -1.40 -14.72 -13.33
CA VAL A 38 -0.37 -15.68 -12.92
C VAL A 38 -0.97 -16.75 -12.01
N LYS A 39 -0.85 -18.01 -12.41
CA LYS A 39 -1.32 -19.18 -11.65
C LYS A 39 -0.26 -19.65 -10.65
N ASN A 40 -0.69 -20.48 -9.70
CA ASN A 40 0.17 -21.19 -8.74
C ASN A 40 1.03 -20.29 -7.84
N VAL A 41 0.61 -19.04 -7.67
CA VAL A 41 1.20 -18.11 -6.69
C VAL A 41 0.91 -18.63 -5.28
N LYS A 42 1.93 -18.70 -4.43
CA LYS A 42 1.86 -19.32 -3.09
C LYS A 42 1.73 -18.31 -1.94
N PHE A 43 0.93 -17.27 -2.13
CA PHE A 43 0.64 -16.30 -1.07
C PHE A 43 -0.51 -16.81 -0.19
N ASP A 44 -0.39 -16.66 1.13
CA ASP A 44 -1.42 -17.11 2.08
C ASP A 44 -2.71 -16.29 1.98
N LYS A 45 -2.56 -15.00 1.64
CA LYS A 45 -3.70 -14.11 1.46
C LYS A 45 -3.77 -13.66 0.01
N LYS A 46 -4.92 -13.91 -0.61
CA LYS A 46 -5.25 -13.36 -1.92
C LYS A 46 -5.64 -11.88 -1.77
N ILE A 47 -5.08 -11.03 -2.62
CA ILE A 47 -5.51 -9.62 -2.72
C ILE A 47 -6.78 -9.58 -3.57
N GLU A 48 -7.81 -8.92 -3.06
CA GLU A 48 -9.07 -8.73 -3.78
C GLU A 48 -9.39 -7.24 -3.85
N TYR A 49 -9.74 -6.78 -5.06
CA TYR A 49 -10.22 -5.43 -5.26
C TYR A 49 -11.67 -5.34 -4.77
N LYS A 50 -11.96 -4.32 -3.97
CA LYS A 50 -13.32 -3.96 -3.58
C LYS A 50 -13.55 -2.50 -3.91
N ASP A 51 -14.68 -2.19 -4.53
CA ASP A 51 -15.01 -0.81 -4.81
C ASP A 51 -15.44 -0.12 -3.51
N ILE A 52 -14.51 0.63 -2.91
CA ILE A 52 -14.69 1.36 -1.66
C ILE A 52 -14.76 2.86 -1.94
N ASP A 53 -15.55 3.60 -1.16
CA ASP A 53 -15.57 5.06 -1.27
C ASP A 53 -14.41 5.67 -0.47
N LEU A 54 -13.41 6.20 -1.18
CA LEU A 54 -12.29 6.96 -0.63
C LEU A 54 -12.41 8.48 -0.91
N THR A 55 -13.49 8.89 -1.55
CA THR A 55 -13.74 10.29 -1.93
C THR A 55 -14.42 11.06 -0.82
N THR A 56 -15.26 10.38 -0.02
CA THR A 56 -15.91 10.97 1.15
C THR A 56 -14.96 10.99 2.34
N VAL A 57 -14.46 12.18 2.70
CA VAL A 57 -13.58 12.37 3.86
C VAL A 57 -14.39 12.86 5.06
N LEU A 58 -14.48 12.04 6.10
CA LEU A 58 -15.07 12.42 7.39
C LEU A 58 -13.99 13.08 8.26
N ILE A 59 -14.14 14.38 8.52
CA ILE A 59 -13.23 15.12 9.39
C ILE A 59 -13.41 14.65 10.83
N ASP A 60 -12.33 14.15 11.44
CA ASP A 60 -12.32 13.73 12.84
C ASP A 60 -12.44 14.96 13.76
N LYS A 61 -13.17 14.83 14.88
CA LYS A 61 -13.31 15.93 15.84
C LYS A 61 -11.99 16.33 16.48
N ASN A 62 -11.02 15.41 16.52
CA ASN A 62 -9.69 15.65 17.06
C ASN A 62 -8.66 15.94 15.95
N ILE A 63 -9.09 16.47 14.79
CA ILE A 63 -8.21 16.70 13.64
C ILE A 63 -7.04 17.63 13.97
N ASP A 64 -7.19 18.54 14.93
CA ASP A 64 -6.17 19.44 15.47
C ASP A 64 -5.17 18.76 16.42
N CYS A 65 -5.39 17.51 16.81
CA CYS A 65 -4.48 16.79 17.69
C CYS A 65 -3.14 16.51 17.00
N ASN A 66 -2.05 17.01 17.62
CA ASN A 66 -0.68 16.81 17.14
C ASN A 66 -0.33 15.34 16.87
N ILE A 67 -0.80 14.40 17.70
CA ILE A 67 -0.52 12.97 17.52
C ILE A 67 -1.23 12.45 16.26
N LEU A 68 -2.50 12.82 16.07
CA LEU A 68 -3.25 12.43 14.88
C LEU A 68 -2.61 13.02 13.61
N GLN A 69 -2.23 14.29 13.63
CA GLN A 69 -1.56 14.94 12.50
C GLN A 69 -0.24 14.26 12.14
N LYS A 70 0.58 13.89 13.13
CA LYS A 70 1.82 13.12 12.89
C LYS A 70 1.53 11.78 12.21
N ASN A 71 0.51 11.05 12.65
CA ASN A 71 0.13 9.79 12.02
C ASN A 71 -0.40 9.99 10.60
N ILE A 72 -1.21 11.03 10.34
CA ILE A 72 -1.71 11.35 9.00
C ILE A 72 -0.55 11.62 8.04
N ILE A 73 0.40 12.47 8.43
CA ILE A 73 1.56 12.84 7.61
C ILE A 73 2.44 11.61 7.35
N ALA A 74 2.78 10.85 8.40
CA ALA A 74 3.58 9.63 8.24
C ALA A 74 2.90 8.58 7.35
N THR A 75 1.57 8.46 7.45
CA THR A 75 0.81 7.56 6.56
C THR A 75 0.85 8.04 5.12
N TYR A 76 0.72 9.35 4.89
CA TYR A 76 0.79 9.94 3.56
C TYR A 76 2.15 9.68 2.91
N ASP A 77 3.24 10.04 3.59
CA ASP A 77 4.60 9.90 3.05
C ASP A 77 4.91 8.43 2.75
N PHE A 78 4.55 7.54 3.67
CA PHE A 78 4.77 6.11 3.48
C PHE A 78 3.92 5.52 2.35
N LEU A 79 2.65 5.90 2.25
CA LEU A 79 1.78 5.46 1.15
C LEU A 79 2.26 6.00 -0.20
N TYR A 80 2.79 7.21 -0.25
CA TYR A 80 3.34 7.82 -1.46
C TYR A 80 4.52 7.00 -1.97
N ASP A 81 5.47 6.69 -1.09
CA ASP A 81 6.65 5.89 -1.45
C ASP A 81 6.26 4.48 -1.94
N LEU A 82 5.30 3.83 -1.26
CA LEU A 82 4.79 2.53 -1.68
C LEU A 82 4.10 2.59 -3.05
N ASN A 83 3.30 3.64 -3.28
CA ASN A 83 2.60 3.83 -4.54
C ASN A 83 3.59 4.00 -5.70
N GLU A 84 4.58 4.89 -5.56
CA GLU A 84 5.57 5.13 -6.61
C GLU A 84 6.43 3.89 -6.87
N GLU A 85 6.86 3.20 -5.82
CA GLU A 85 7.65 1.98 -5.94
C GLU A 85 6.86 0.87 -6.68
N LEU A 86 5.60 0.65 -6.34
CA LEU A 86 4.77 -0.34 -7.03
C LEU A 86 4.52 0.07 -8.48
N LYS A 87 4.14 1.33 -8.70
CA LYS A 87 3.84 1.89 -10.02
C LYS A 87 5.02 1.74 -10.98
N SER A 88 6.24 2.00 -10.51
CA SER A 88 7.45 1.87 -11.32
C SER A 88 7.76 0.43 -11.79
N LYS A 89 7.12 -0.58 -11.17
CA LYS A 89 7.34 -2.01 -11.46
C LYS A 89 6.18 -2.65 -12.22
N LEU A 90 5.07 -1.95 -12.44
CA LEU A 90 3.88 -2.53 -13.07
C LEU A 90 4.15 -2.99 -14.50
N ASP A 91 4.91 -2.22 -15.29
CA ASP A 91 5.25 -2.58 -16.66
C ASP A 91 6.06 -3.88 -16.73
N GLU A 92 7.12 -4.00 -15.90
CA GLU A 92 7.96 -5.20 -15.83
C GLU A 92 7.15 -6.43 -15.37
N LEU A 93 6.30 -6.27 -14.34
CA LEU A 93 5.41 -7.34 -13.88
C LEU A 93 4.42 -7.77 -14.97
N TYR A 94 3.88 -6.81 -15.73
CA TYR A 94 2.96 -7.08 -16.82
C TYR A 94 3.65 -7.89 -17.92
N GLU A 95 4.84 -7.49 -18.34
CA GLU A 95 5.65 -8.21 -19.34
C GLU A 95 5.91 -9.66 -18.89
N ILE A 96 6.39 -9.87 -17.66
CA ILE A 96 6.61 -11.22 -17.10
C ILE A 96 5.31 -12.03 -17.15
N SER A 97 4.17 -11.44 -16.76
CA SER A 97 2.86 -12.13 -16.75
C SER A 97 2.31 -12.46 -18.15
N VAL A 98 2.82 -11.80 -19.19
CA VAL A 98 2.48 -12.10 -20.60
C VAL A 98 3.31 -13.29 -21.10
N PHE A 99 4.59 -13.37 -20.74
CA PHE A 99 5.47 -14.48 -21.12
C PHE A 99 5.21 -15.76 -20.32
N TYR A 100 4.87 -15.64 -19.04
CA TYR A 100 4.68 -16.75 -18.13
C TYR A 100 3.35 -16.64 -17.37
N ASP A 101 2.45 -17.60 -17.60
CA ASP A 101 1.16 -17.70 -16.93
C ASP A 101 1.20 -18.49 -15.61
N ASP A 102 2.38 -19.00 -15.23
CA ASP A 102 2.59 -19.86 -14.07
C ASP A 102 3.83 -19.41 -13.28
N TYR A 103 3.63 -19.05 -12.02
CA TYR A 103 4.67 -18.59 -11.10
C TYR A 103 5.82 -19.59 -10.93
N VAL A 104 5.58 -20.90 -11.12
CA VAL A 104 6.62 -21.92 -11.00
C VAL A 104 7.69 -21.77 -12.09
N LYS A 105 7.33 -21.20 -13.25
CA LYS A 105 8.24 -20.98 -14.38
C LYS A 105 9.14 -19.76 -14.19
N PHE A 106 8.85 -18.92 -13.22
CA PHE A 106 9.62 -17.70 -12.98
C PHE A 106 11.02 -18.07 -12.50
N ASN A 107 12.01 -17.32 -12.96
CA ASN A 107 13.34 -17.36 -12.38
C ASN A 107 13.35 -16.69 -10.99
N GLU A 108 14.45 -16.82 -10.25
CA GLU A 108 14.54 -16.31 -8.88
C GLU A 108 14.42 -14.78 -8.78
N SER A 109 14.90 -14.04 -9.80
CA SER A 109 14.76 -12.58 -9.84
C SER A 109 13.31 -12.16 -10.04
N GLU A 110 12.61 -12.80 -10.97
CA GLU A 110 11.18 -12.57 -11.24
C GLU A 110 10.31 -12.93 -10.03
N LYS A 111 10.60 -14.05 -9.35
CA LYS A 111 9.92 -14.42 -8.09
C LYS A 111 10.15 -13.39 -7.00
N SER A 112 11.39 -12.91 -6.85
CA SER A 112 11.74 -11.87 -5.87
C SER A 112 10.98 -10.58 -6.16
N LEU A 113 10.91 -10.16 -7.43
CA LEU A 113 10.13 -9.00 -7.85
C LEU A 113 8.64 -9.16 -7.51
N PHE A 114 8.03 -10.28 -7.88
CA PHE A 114 6.62 -10.57 -7.59
C PHE A 114 6.31 -10.57 -6.09
N ASN A 115 7.18 -11.19 -5.28
CA ASN A 115 7.02 -11.23 -3.83
C ASN A 115 7.15 -9.83 -3.22
N ASN A 116 8.11 -9.03 -3.69
CA ASN A 116 8.27 -7.66 -3.21
C ASN A 116 7.08 -6.78 -3.57
N CYS A 117 6.58 -6.87 -4.80
CA CYS A 117 5.40 -6.13 -5.23
C CYS A 117 4.14 -6.59 -4.49
N TYR A 118 4.04 -7.88 -4.14
CA TYR A 118 2.96 -8.37 -3.29
C TYR A 118 2.98 -7.72 -1.90
N LEU A 119 4.14 -7.65 -1.24
CA LEU A 119 4.26 -7.00 0.08
C LEU A 119 3.80 -5.54 0.01
N ILE A 120 4.26 -4.81 -1.00
CA ILE A 120 3.88 -3.41 -1.22
C ILE A 120 2.37 -3.29 -1.46
N ALA A 121 1.82 -4.08 -2.38
CA ALA A 121 0.40 -4.07 -2.71
C ALA A 121 -0.48 -4.41 -1.49
N ARG A 122 -0.09 -5.41 -0.69
CA ARG A 122 -0.78 -5.76 0.55
C ARG A 122 -0.75 -4.64 1.59
N TYR A 123 0.36 -3.90 1.64
CA TYR A 123 0.47 -2.75 2.51
C TYR A 123 -0.44 -1.61 2.07
N ILE A 124 -0.44 -1.27 0.77
CA ILE A 124 -1.36 -0.28 0.19
C ILE A 124 -2.80 -0.67 0.50
N GLU A 125 -3.19 -1.93 0.30
CA GLU A 125 -4.53 -2.44 0.64
C GLU A 125 -4.88 -2.14 2.11
N VAL A 126 -3.99 -2.44 3.06
CA VAL A 126 -4.25 -2.20 4.49
C VAL A 126 -4.35 -0.71 4.81
N LEU A 127 -3.45 0.11 4.28
CA LEU A 127 -3.47 1.56 4.52
C LEU A 127 -4.74 2.22 3.97
N CYS A 128 -5.22 1.75 2.82
CA CYS A 128 -6.39 2.31 2.16
C CYS A 128 -7.71 1.82 2.77
N THR A 129 -7.79 0.54 3.15
CA THR A 129 -9.04 -0.10 3.62
C THR A 129 -9.27 -0.01 5.13
N THR A 130 -8.34 0.59 5.89
CA THR A 130 -8.44 0.72 7.34
C THR A 130 -8.18 2.15 7.82
N ASP A 131 -8.61 2.42 9.06
CA ASP A 131 -8.34 3.67 9.77
C ASP A 131 -6.97 3.69 10.47
N ILE A 132 -6.03 2.87 10.00
CA ILE A 132 -4.71 2.77 10.64
C ILE A 132 -3.96 4.11 10.66
N TYR A 133 -4.27 5.02 9.75
CA TYR A 133 -3.73 6.38 9.74
C TYR A 133 -3.94 7.15 11.06
N LYS A 134 -4.85 6.69 11.94
CA LYS A 134 -5.05 7.26 13.28
C LYS A 134 -3.97 6.84 14.28
N SER A 135 -3.28 5.74 14.03
CA SER A 135 -2.32 5.09 14.94
C SER A 135 -1.12 4.46 14.21
N PHE A 136 -0.78 5.00 13.04
CA PHE A 136 0.16 4.38 12.10
C PHE A 136 1.55 4.18 12.69
N ILE A 137 2.12 5.21 13.32
CA ILE A 137 3.49 5.18 13.86
C ILE A 137 3.67 4.06 14.89
N GLU A 138 2.64 3.73 15.67
CA GLU A 138 2.71 2.68 16.68
C GLU A 138 2.49 1.26 16.12
N ASN A 139 1.88 1.15 14.94
CA ASN A 139 1.38 -0.12 14.40
C ASN A 139 2.03 -0.55 13.09
N ASP A 140 2.84 0.29 12.45
CA ASP A 140 3.49 0.05 11.17
C ASP A 140 4.23 -1.31 11.13
N MET A 141 5.03 -1.60 12.16
CA MET A 141 5.85 -2.81 12.29
C MET A 141 5.01 -4.03 12.61
N LYS A 142 3.89 -3.84 13.29
CA LYS A 142 2.94 -4.93 13.55
C LYS A 142 2.25 -5.34 12.25
N ILE A 143 1.89 -4.36 11.41
CA ILE A 143 1.35 -4.60 10.08
C ILE A 143 2.39 -5.29 9.20
N PHE A 144 3.65 -4.83 9.26
CA PHE A 144 4.76 -5.43 8.51
C PHE A 144 4.84 -6.91 8.74
N ARG A 145 5.01 -7.29 10.01
CA ARG A 145 5.17 -8.68 10.42
C ARG A 145 3.95 -9.52 10.08
N LYS A 146 2.75 -8.91 10.02
CA LYS A 146 1.55 -9.63 9.62
C LYS A 146 1.57 -9.94 8.11
N ILE A 147 1.91 -8.95 7.29
CA ILE A 147 1.95 -9.09 5.83
C ILE A 147 3.13 -9.96 5.39
N ASP A 148 4.31 -9.79 5.99
CA ASP A 148 5.52 -10.58 5.70
C ASP A 148 5.27 -12.09 5.89
N LYS A 149 4.52 -12.46 6.94
CA LYS A 149 4.11 -13.84 7.18
C LYS A 149 3.22 -14.42 6.08
N GLU A 150 2.57 -13.59 5.26
CA GLU A 150 1.72 -14.05 4.16
C GLU A 150 2.53 -14.64 2.98
N LEU A 151 3.85 -14.37 2.90
CA LEU A 151 4.72 -14.86 1.82
C LEU A 151 5.24 -16.29 2.01
N LYS A 152 4.99 -16.95 3.15
CA LYS A 152 5.60 -18.26 3.55
C LYS A 152 7.12 -18.35 3.37
N THR A 153 7.79 -17.22 3.16
CA THR A 153 9.21 -17.11 2.89
C THR A 153 9.76 -15.99 3.77
N ASN A 154 10.87 -16.24 4.46
CA ASN A 154 11.52 -15.30 5.37
C ASN A 154 12.24 -14.20 4.55
N LEU A 155 11.50 -13.34 3.86
CA LEU A 155 12.05 -12.30 2.99
C LEU A 155 12.29 -11.01 3.80
N PHE A 156 13.42 -11.00 4.51
CA PHE A 156 13.85 -9.89 5.38
C PHE A 156 14.41 -8.66 4.62
N PHE A 157 13.96 -8.39 3.39
CA PHE A 157 14.63 -7.42 2.49
C PHE A 157 14.06 -6.00 2.47
N PHE A 158 12.90 -5.73 3.07
CA PHE A 158 12.26 -4.40 2.96
C PHE A 158 12.85 -3.30 3.87
N LEU A 159 13.64 -3.65 4.89
CA LEU A 159 13.85 -2.75 6.04
C LEU A 159 15.02 -1.75 5.93
N LYS A 160 15.86 -1.80 4.90
CA LYS A 160 17.08 -0.96 4.91
C LYS A 160 16.88 0.51 4.51
N LYS A 161 15.80 0.86 3.79
CA LYS A 161 15.59 2.23 3.28
C LYS A 161 14.73 3.13 4.18
N TYR A 162 13.75 2.56 4.89
CA TYR A 162 12.72 3.36 5.59
C TYR A 162 13.03 3.67 7.06
N PHE A 163 13.82 2.85 7.75
CA PHE A 163 14.14 3.05 9.18
C PHE A 163 15.15 4.17 9.45
N THR A 164 15.81 4.69 8.41
CA THR A 164 16.75 5.81 8.52
C THR A 164 16.11 7.19 8.44
N SER A 165 14.83 7.31 8.04
CA SER A 165 14.18 8.61 7.83
C SER A 165 13.32 9.12 9.00
N TYR A 166 13.13 8.30 10.06
CA TYR A 166 12.36 8.68 11.25
C TYR A 166 13.23 8.96 12.49
N LYS A 167 14.50 9.33 12.31
CA LYS A 167 15.39 9.78 13.40
C LYS A 167 15.58 11.29 13.41
#